data_AF-A0A350UKH5-F1
#
_entry.id   AF-A0A350UKH5-F1
#
_cell.length_a   1.000
_cell.length_b   1.000
_cell.length_c   1.000
_cell.angle_alpha   90.00
_cell.angle_beta   90.00
_cell.angle_gamma   90.00
#
_symmetry.space_group_name_H-M   'P 1'
#
loop_
_entity.id
_entity.type
_entity.pdbx_description
1 polymer ?
#
loop_
_entity_poly.entity_id
_entity_poly.type
_entity_poly.pdbx_seq_one_letter_code
_entity_poly.pdbx_strand_id
1 'polypeptide(L)' 'MRIAILGTGYVGLTTGVCLAYLGHEVTCVDPVQAKIDALRAGRVPIYEPGLAELM' A
#
# COMPACT_ATOMS: atom_id res chain seq x y z
N MET A 1 -13.09 -7.01 -6.38
CA MET A 1 -13.89 -6.30 -5.36
C MET A 1 -13.27 -4.93 -5.11
N ARG A 2 -14.02 -3.96 -4.56
CA ARG A 2 -13.50 -2.64 -4.15
C ARG A 2 -13.22 -2.68 -2.66
N ILE A 3 -11.97 -2.46 -2.25
CA ILE A 3 -11.50 -2.63 -0.87
C ILE A 3 -10.82 -1.34 -0.41
N ALA A 4 -11.21 -0.85 0.77
CA ALA A 4 -10.53 0.27 1.42
C ALA A 4 -9.68 -0.25 2.59
N ILE A 5 -8.39 0.10 2.61
CA ILE A 5 -7.47 -0.19 3.71
C ILE A 5 -7.17 1.10 4.46
N LEU A 6 -7.54 1.15 5.74
CA LEU A 6 -7.26 2.27 6.64
C LEU A 6 -5.93 2.01 7.36
N GLY A 7 -4.87 2.68 6.91
CA GLY A 7 -3.51 2.60 7.41
C GLY A 7 -2.54 2.02 6.39
N THR A 8 -1.47 2.75 6.09
CA THR A 8 -0.34 2.33 5.23
C THR A 8 0.90 2.02 6.05
N GLY A 9 0.69 1.37 7.20
CA GLY A 9 1.78 0.79 7.99
C GLY A 9 2.22 -0.55 7.40
N TYR A 10 3.03 -1.28 8.18
CA TYR A 10 3.57 -2.57 7.78
C TYR A 10 2.50 -3.56 7.31
N VAL A 11 1.47 -3.80 8.14
CA VAL A 11 0.38 -4.76 7.83
C VAL A 11 -0.56 -4.23 6.75
N GLY A 12 -0.99 -2.98 6.86
CA GLY A 12 -2.00 -2.42 5.96
C GLY A 12 -1.50 -2.30 4.52
N LEU A 13 -0.28 -1.81 4.32
CA LEU A 13 0.30 -1.67 2.99
C LEU A 13 0.56 -3.02 2.32
N THR A 14 1.21 -3.96 3.02
CA THR A 14 1.44 -5.32 2.48
C THR A 14 0.14 -6.02 2.14
N THR A 15 -0.86 -5.97 3.02
CA THR A 15 -2.18 -6.56 2.76
C THR A 15 -2.83 -5.92 1.54
N GLY A 16 -2.79 -4.58 1.44
CA GLY A 16 -3.35 -3.84 0.31
C GLY A 16 -2.68 -4.22 -1.02
N VAL A 17 -1.35 -4.31 -1.05
CA VAL A 17 -0.59 -4.71 -2.24
C VAL A 17 -0.90 -6.16 -2.63
N CYS A 18 -0.93 -7.10 -1.69
CA CYS A 18 -1.30 -8.49 -1.97
C CYS A 18 -2.72 -8.62 -2.53
N LEU A 19 -3.69 -7.88 -1.98
CA LEU A 19 -5.06 -7.87 -2.48
C LEU A 19 -5.16 -7.25 -3.89
N ALA A 20 -4.38 -6.19 -4.15
CA ALA A 20 -4.30 -5.59 -5.48
C ALA A 20 -3.68 -6.55 -6.50
N TYR A 21 -2.60 -7.25 -6.12
CA TYR A 21 -1.95 -8.29 -6.93
C TYR A 21 -2.91 -9.44 -7.28
N LEU A 22 -3.83 -9.79 -6.38
CA LEU A 22 -4.90 -10.78 -6.62
C LEU A 22 -6.06 -10.24 -7.47
N GLY A 23 -5.98 -9.02 -8.02
CA GLY A 23 -6.94 -8.45 -8.95
C GLY A 23 -8.10 -7.69 -8.28
N HIS A 24 -7.94 -7.25 -7.03
CA HIS A 24 -8.90 -6.35 -6.38
C HIS A 24 -8.55 -4.87 -6.64
N GLU A 25 -9.57 -4.01 -6.69
CA GLU A 25 -9.37 -2.56 -6.69
C GLU A 25 -9.21 -2.12 -5.23
N VAL A 26 -7.99 -1.72 -4.86
CA VAL A 26 -7.65 -1.39 -3.48
C VAL A 26 -7.31 0.10 -3.36
N THR A 27 -7.95 0.77 -2.40
CA THR A 27 -7.63 2.15 -2.02
C THR A 27 -7.05 2.15 -0.61
N CYS A 28 -5.78 2.53 -0.49
CA CYS A 28 -5.14 2.73 0.81
C CYS A 28 -5.30 4.18 1.29
N VAL A 29 -5.61 4.37 2.57
CA VAL A 29 -5.83 5.67 3.20
C VAL A 29 -4.95 5.77 4.46
N ASP A 30 -4.25 6.87 4.65
CA ASP A 30 -3.43 7.11 5.85
C ASP A 30 -3.48 8.60 6.21
N PRO A 31 -3.57 8.97 7.51
CA PRO A 31 -3.55 10.38 7.92
C PRO A 31 -2.17 11.04 7.71
N VAL A 32 -1.09 10.27 7.55
CA VAL A 32 0.25 10.79 7.36
C VAL A 32 0.50 11.08 5.88
N GLN A 33 0.29 12.34 5.47
CA GLN A 33 0.43 12.79 4.08
C GLN A 33 1.76 12.39 3.43
N ALA A 34 2.88 12.48 4.17
CA ALA A 34 4.20 12.11 3.67
C ALA A 34 4.31 10.64 3.21
N LYS A 35 3.56 9.72 3.83
CA LYS A 35 3.49 8.32 3.38
C LYS A 35 2.73 8.20 2.06
N ILE A 36 1.60 8.90 1.95
CA ILE A 36 0.80 8.93 0.72
C ILE A 36 1.60 9.52 -0.45
N ASP A 37 2.34 10.60 -0.21
CA ASP A 37 3.17 11.23 -1.24
C ASP A 37 4.34 10.33 -1.68
N ALA A 38 4.95 9.60 -0.73
CA ALA A 38 5.96 8.59 -1.05
C ALA A 38 5.37 7.46 -1.91
N LEU A 39 4.24 6.89 -1.51
CA LEU A 39 3.56 5.82 -2.24
C LEU A 39 3.13 6.25 -3.65
N ARG A 40 2.59 7.46 -3.80
CA ARG A 40 2.24 8.03 -5.12
C ARG A 40 3.45 8.28 -6.02
N ALA A 41 4.63 8.46 -5.43
CA ALA A 41 5.90 8.56 -6.15
C ALA A 41 6.58 7.20 -6.38
N GLY A 42 5.89 6.07 -6.14
CA GLY A 42 6.45 4.72 -6.29
C GLY A 42 7.49 4.37 -5.22
N ARG A 43 7.53 5.11 -4.10
CA ARG A 43 8.48 4.87 -3.00
C ARG A 43 7.77 4.18 -1.84
N VAL A 44 8.25 3.00 -1.46
CA VAL A 44 7.74 2.25 -0.32
C VAL A 44 8.23 2.89 1.00
N PRO A 45 7.34 3.34 1.90
CA PRO A 45 7.73 4.01 3.14
C PRO A 45 8.19 3.05 4.25
N ILE A 46 8.19 1.74 3.98
CA ILE A 46 8.61 0.65 4.87
C ILE A 46 9.54 -0.30 4.12
N TYR A 47 10.37 -1.04 4.85
CA TYR A 47 11.12 -2.15 4.28
C TYR A 47 10.34 -3.45 4.47
N GLU A 48 10.05 -4.13 3.36
CA GLU A 48 9.55 -5.50 3.35
C GLU A 48 10.10 -6.20 2.10
N PRO A 49 10.74 -7.38 2.23
CA PRO A 49 11.25 -8.12 1.07
C PRO A 49 10.16 -8.43 0.05
N GLY A 50 10.38 -8.09 -1.23
CA GLY A 50 9.43 -8.34 -2.31
C GLY A 50 8.34 -7.28 -2.47
N LEU A 51 8.17 -6.35 -1.54
CA LEU A 51 7.10 -5.36 -1.60
C LEU A 51 7.35 -4.27 -2.66
N ALA A 52 8.61 -3.85 -2.83
CA ALA A 52 8.96 -2.81 -3.80
C ALA A 52 8.80 -3.29 -5.25
N GLU A 53 8.96 -4.60 -5.47
CA GLU A 53 8.80 -5.25 -6.77
C GLU A 53 7.32 -5.41 -7.18
N LEU A 54 6.40 -5.33 -6.20
CA LEU A 54 4.96 -5.45 -6.40
C LEU A 54 4.24 -4.09 -6.52
N MET A 55 4.95 -2.98 -6.29
CA MET A 55 4.40 -1.61 -6.29
C MET A 55 4.48 -0.90 -7.65
#